data_AF-A0A9W7F1Y2-F1
#
_entry.id   AF-A0A9W7F1Y2-F1
#
_cell.length_a   1.000
_cell.length_b   1.000
_cell.length_c   1.000
_cell.angle_alpha   90.00
_cell.angle_beta   90.00
_cell.angle_gamma   90.00
#
_symmetry.space_group_name_H-M   'P 1'
#
loop_
_entity.id
_entity.type
_entity.pdbx_description
1 polymer ?
#
loop_
_entity_poly.entity_id
_entity_poly.type
_entity_poly.pdbx_seq_one_letter_code
_entity_poly.pdbx_strand_id
1 'polypeptide(L)'
;MISTTLMNIFVLTALLSLFISSTTSFIVPHTTRVRAVARAVIRSNVPLQQPLQPLAASDTSNADVDVETLESVLMKVNSMGAVGMSKVESASTSEEVERVRLDYLGKKGQITKVMSLMRTLNADDKKALGAAVNEVKQKMEDVLSTKKDAVVNEELLAEMESERVDVTMPGIASRGVGHRHPLSMIIERATDTFVKLGYDTVTELEDSPEIESDYYCFEALNCPPDHPARDMQDSFYLTDPDGPEETYMLRTHTSAVQIHQMEKRKPPFRIVAPGRVYRRDDIDATHSMIFHQIEILAIEEKGKLTLGDLKGTVEYFLKQMFGPTIEVRFRGSFFPFTEPSMEVDVKFKGKWLEVLGCGMVDPRVLEKAGIDPEKFGGFAAGFGAERFAMVIHGISDIREFYNGDNRFLEQFPHFGDQGITAFLEGRVAEKKEENAAGAEEKQKKKKAEGGSAAQAAPASAEIDISKLDIRVGTVVKAWKHEEAEKLYCEEIDIGEDEPRLICSGLRNHMGLEELEGKRVLVLANLKARKMVGVPSHGMVLCAFTDDDSEVKLVEPAEGAPNGARVTVEGFEGEPATENQILKKKMLDKIMPKLKVNGDGVVAWDGVPLATEQGVVKSTMPGCSVG
;
A
#
# COMPACT_ATOMS: atom_id res chain seq x y z
N MET A 1 -18.46 -23.68 -44.25
CA MET A 1 -17.79 -22.36 -44.36
C MET A 1 -18.72 -21.19 -44.00
N ILE A 2 -19.53 -21.27 -42.93
CA ILE A 2 -20.31 -20.11 -42.43
C ILE A 2 -20.13 -19.91 -40.91
N SER A 3 -19.58 -20.89 -40.18
CA SER A 3 -19.46 -20.80 -38.71
C SER A 3 -18.29 -19.92 -38.22
N THR A 4 -17.15 -19.91 -38.93
CA THR A 4 -15.93 -19.23 -38.46
C THR A 4 -15.92 -17.72 -38.73
N THR A 5 -16.61 -17.27 -39.78
CA THR A 5 -16.67 -15.84 -40.15
C THR A 5 -17.61 -15.04 -39.24
N LEU A 6 -18.67 -15.68 -38.71
CA LEU A 6 -19.61 -15.06 -37.77
C LEU A 6 -19.00 -14.87 -36.37
N MET A 7 -18.11 -15.77 -35.96
CA MET A 7 -17.45 -15.69 -34.65
C MET A 7 -16.43 -14.54 -34.59
N ASN A 8 -15.71 -14.27 -35.68
CA ASN A 8 -14.78 -13.14 -35.75
C ASN A 8 -15.48 -11.78 -35.84
N ILE A 9 -16.68 -11.70 -36.44
CA ILE A 9 -17.47 -10.47 -36.48
C ILE A 9 -18.00 -10.13 -35.07
N PHE A 10 -18.48 -11.13 -34.31
CA PHE A 10 -19.00 -10.93 -32.95
C PHE A 10 -17.93 -10.50 -31.94
N VAL A 11 -16.71 -11.01 -32.07
CA VAL A 11 -15.56 -10.61 -31.22
C VAL A 11 -15.12 -9.18 -31.56
N LEU A 12 -15.19 -8.78 -32.83
CA LEU A 12 -14.83 -7.41 -33.27
C LEU A 12 -15.89 -6.37 -32.87
N THR A 13 -17.19 -6.70 -32.89
CA THR A 13 -18.24 -5.81 -32.37
C THR A 13 -18.27 -5.72 -30.85
N ALA A 14 -17.90 -6.79 -30.13
CA ALA A 14 -17.76 -6.75 -28.67
C ALA A 14 -16.56 -5.90 -28.20
N LEU A 15 -15.46 -5.90 -28.96
CA LEU A 15 -14.30 -5.06 -28.68
C LEU A 15 -14.52 -3.58 -29.04
N LEU A 16 -15.35 -3.28 -30.06
CA LEU A 16 -15.72 -1.90 -30.40
C LEU A 16 -16.76 -1.29 -29.46
N SER A 17 -17.64 -2.08 -28.83
CA SER A 17 -18.66 -1.58 -27.91
C SER A 17 -18.13 -1.29 -26.49
N LEU A 18 -17.01 -1.90 -26.10
CA LEU A 18 -16.29 -1.61 -24.86
C LEU A 18 -15.54 -0.26 -24.87
N PHE A 19 -15.43 0.41 -26.03
CA PHE A 19 -14.70 1.68 -26.17
C PHE A 19 -15.58 2.94 -26.25
N ILE A 20 -16.91 2.83 -26.15
CA ILE A 20 -17.82 3.98 -26.37
C ILE A 20 -18.63 4.41 -25.12
N SER A 21 -18.45 3.78 -23.95
CA SER A 21 -19.14 4.20 -22.72
C SER A 21 -18.19 4.53 -21.56
N SER A 22 -17.36 5.56 -21.73
CA SER A 22 -16.86 6.37 -20.61
C SER A 22 -16.44 7.76 -21.09
N THR A 23 -17.41 8.65 -21.27
CA THR A 23 -17.14 10.09 -21.26
C THR A 23 -16.78 10.49 -19.83
N THR A 24 -15.52 10.30 -19.46
CA THR A 24 -14.93 10.98 -18.30
C THR A 24 -14.22 12.21 -18.86
N SER A 25 -14.76 13.39 -18.56
CA SER A 25 -14.17 14.67 -18.96
C SER A 25 -12.80 14.82 -18.31
N PHE A 26 -11.73 14.58 -19.06
CA PHE A 26 -10.39 15.01 -18.66
C PHE A 26 -10.23 16.49 -18.98
N ILE A 27 -10.27 17.33 -17.93
CA ILE A 27 -9.78 18.70 -18.01
C ILE A 27 -8.25 18.62 -17.98
N VAL A 28 -7.61 18.87 -19.12
CA VAL A 28 -6.15 18.97 -19.23
C VAL A 28 -5.74 20.42 -18.92
N PRO A 29 -4.84 20.67 -17.96
CA PRO A 29 -4.34 22.02 -17.72
C PRO A 29 -3.57 22.53 -18.94
N HIS A 30 -3.89 23.76 -19.36
CA HIS A 30 -3.18 24.47 -20.43
C HIS A 30 -1.74 24.76 -20.02
N THR A 31 -0.81 23.87 -20.35
CA THR A 31 0.62 24.16 -20.53
C THR A 31 1.38 22.90 -20.98
N THR A 32 1.11 22.39 -22.19
CA THR A 32 2.08 21.49 -22.85
C THR A 32 2.04 21.68 -24.36
N ARG A 33 3.11 22.25 -24.92
CA ARG A 33 3.33 22.36 -26.37
C ARG A 33 3.63 20.98 -26.95
N VAL A 34 2.76 20.49 -27.83
CA VAL A 34 2.97 19.26 -28.59
C VAL A 34 4.01 19.52 -29.69
N ARG A 35 5.16 18.83 -29.63
CA ARG A 35 6.14 18.77 -30.72
C ARG A 35 5.76 17.62 -31.65
N ALA A 36 5.42 17.95 -32.90
CA ALA A 36 5.19 16.99 -33.96
C ALA A 36 6.50 16.24 -34.31
N VAL A 37 6.48 14.91 -34.27
CA VAL A 37 7.54 14.06 -34.81
C VAL A 37 7.09 13.55 -36.17
N ALA A 38 7.85 13.92 -37.20
CA ALA A 38 7.60 13.63 -38.59
C ALA A 38 7.95 12.17 -38.96
N ARG A 39 7.17 11.64 -39.92
CA ARG A 39 7.35 10.37 -40.63
C ARG A 39 8.69 10.27 -41.37
N ALA A 40 9.41 9.17 -41.17
CA ALA A 40 10.33 8.49 -42.10
C ALA A 40 10.67 7.14 -41.41
N VAL A 41 10.72 5.95 -42.00
CA VAL A 41 11.26 5.47 -43.27
C VAL A 41 10.65 4.08 -43.52
N ILE A 42 10.05 3.84 -44.69
CA ILE A 42 9.88 2.49 -45.25
C ILE A 42 11.03 2.33 -46.26
N ARG A 43 11.95 1.40 -46.00
CA ARG A 43 12.91 0.92 -47.00
C ARG A 43 12.74 -0.59 -47.12
N SER A 44 12.02 -0.99 -48.15
CA SER A 44 11.98 -2.34 -48.67
C SER A 44 13.34 -2.68 -49.29
N ASN A 45 14.05 -3.65 -48.71
CA ASN A 45 15.20 -4.27 -49.35
C ASN A 45 14.69 -5.38 -50.29
N VAL A 46 14.55 -5.05 -51.57
CA VAL A 46 14.39 -6.05 -52.64
C VAL A 46 15.78 -6.33 -53.22
N PRO A 47 16.31 -7.55 -53.17
CA PRO A 47 17.55 -7.89 -53.86
C PRO A 47 17.36 -7.88 -55.38
N LEU A 48 18.28 -7.23 -56.09
CA LEU A 48 18.37 -7.22 -57.55
C LEU A 48 18.70 -8.63 -58.09
N GLN A 49 17.76 -9.25 -58.82
CA GLN A 49 18.02 -10.48 -59.58
C GLN A 49 18.89 -10.17 -60.81
N GLN A 50 19.95 -10.97 -61.02
CA GLN A 50 20.76 -10.94 -62.25
C GLN A 50 19.95 -11.47 -63.45
N PRO A 51 20.20 -10.97 -64.67
CA PRO A 51 19.51 -11.44 -65.86
C PRO A 51 19.92 -12.88 -66.23
N LEU A 52 18.92 -13.70 -66.55
CA LEU A 52 19.06 -15.09 -67.01
C LEU A 52 19.81 -15.15 -68.36
N GLN A 53 20.77 -16.06 -68.48
CA GLN A 53 21.38 -16.44 -69.77
C GLN A 53 20.38 -17.23 -70.62
N PRO A 54 20.39 -17.10 -71.96
CA PRO A 54 19.52 -17.90 -72.82
C PRO A 54 20.03 -19.35 -72.90
N LEU A 55 19.14 -20.31 -72.67
CA LEU A 55 19.40 -21.73 -72.95
C LEU A 55 19.52 -21.95 -74.47
N ALA A 56 20.62 -22.59 -74.88
CA ALA A 56 20.85 -23.05 -76.24
C ALA A 56 19.81 -24.10 -76.67
N ALA A 57 19.30 -23.95 -77.89
CA ALA A 57 18.48 -24.95 -78.55
C ALA A 57 19.35 -26.18 -78.89
N SER A 58 19.01 -27.34 -78.36
CA SER A 58 19.55 -28.62 -78.81
C SER A 58 18.52 -29.33 -79.68
N ASP A 59 18.93 -29.60 -80.92
CA ASP A 59 18.27 -30.40 -81.92
C ASP A 59 17.73 -31.73 -81.37
N THR A 60 16.50 -32.07 -81.73
CA THR A 60 16.03 -33.46 -81.72
C THR A 60 15.60 -33.84 -83.12
N SER A 61 16.49 -34.59 -83.77
CA SER A 61 16.29 -35.31 -85.02
C SER A 61 15.12 -36.30 -84.90
N ASN A 62 14.33 -36.36 -85.96
CA ASN A 62 13.30 -37.36 -86.23
C ASN A 62 13.81 -38.78 -85.99
N ALA A 63 13.07 -39.54 -85.19
CA ALA A 63 13.08 -41.00 -85.22
C ALA A 63 11.62 -41.45 -85.29
N ASP A 64 11.24 -41.93 -86.46
CA ASP A 64 9.99 -42.64 -86.73
C ASP A 64 9.90 -43.87 -85.81
N VAL A 65 8.73 -44.08 -85.18
CA VAL A 65 8.37 -45.36 -84.57
C VAL A 65 6.99 -45.76 -85.07
N ASP A 66 6.97 -46.96 -85.64
CA ASP A 66 5.84 -47.67 -86.22
C ASP A 66 4.62 -47.84 -85.29
N VAL A 67 3.48 -48.00 -85.96
CA VAL A 67 2.16 -48.45 -85.49
C VAL A 67 2.13 -49.09 -84.08
N GLU A 68 1.90 -48.27 -83.06
CA GLU A 68 1.63 -48.70 -81.68
C GLU A 68 0.24 -49.39 -81.65
N THR A 69 0.19 -50.70 -81.37
CA THR A 69 -1.05 -51.39 -81.01
C THR A 69 -1.68 -50.73 -79.78
N LEU A 70 -3.01 -50.76 -79.62
CA LEU A 70 -3.72 -50.16 -78.48
C LEU A 70 -3.09 -50.53 -77.12
N GLU A 71 -2.61 -51.76 -76.99
CA GLU A 71 -1.91 -52.26 -75.79
C GLU A 71 -0.63 -51.46 -75.46
N SER A 72 0.17 -51.11 -76.47
CA SER A 72 1.40 -50.33 -76.28
C SER A 72 1.12 -48.88 -75.85
N VAL A 73 0.07 -48.25 -76.41
CA VAL A 73 -0.39 -46.92 -76.01
C VAL A 73 -0.92 -46.93 -74.57
N LEU A 74 -1.68 -47.95 -74.19
CA LEU A 74 -2.19 -48.11 -72.83
C LEU A 74 -1.06 -48.34 -71.80
N MET A 75 -0.05 -49.14 -72.13
CA MET A 75 1.15 -49.30 -71.29
C MET A 75 1.94 -47.99 -71.14
N LYS A 76 2.01 -47.18 -72.20
CA LYS A 76 2.64 -45.86 -72.17
C LYS A 76 1.88 -44.87 -71.29
N VAL A 77 0.54 -44.87 -71.32
CA VAL A 77 -0.30 -44.03 -70.44
C VAL A 77 -0.11 -44.41 -68.98
N ASN A 78 -0.12 -45.70 -68.65
CA ASN A 78 0.05 -46.17 -67.28
C ASN A 78 1.47 -45.91 -66.74
N SER A 79 2.51 -46.13 -67.56
CA SER A 79 3.89 -45.82 -67.16
C SER A 79 4.12 -44.31 -67.00
N MET A 80 3.57 -43.49 -67.89
CA MET A 80 3.59 -42.03 -67.75
C MET A 80 2.89 -41.55 -66.47
N GLY A 81 1.73 -42.15 -66.14
CA GLY A 81 1.02 -41.90 -64.89
C GLY A 81 1.85 -42.25 -63.66
N ALA A 82 2.48 -43.43 -63.64
CA ALA A 82 3.34 -43.87 -62.55
C ALA A 82 4.56 -42.96 -62.35
N VAL A 83 5.23 -42.57 -63.44
CA VAL A 83 6.36 -41.63 -63.38
C VAL A 83 5.90 -40.24 -62.93
N GLY A 84 4.74 -39.78 -63.40
CA GLY A 84 4.12 -38.53 -62.97
C GLY A 84 3.84 -38.53 -61.46
N MET A 85 3.19 -39.57 -60.95
CA MET A 85 2.88 -39.72 -59.51
C MET A 85 4.16 -39.78 -58.65
N SER A 86 5.20 -40.50 -59.09
CA SER A 86 6.50 -40.52 -58.40
C SER A 86 7.20 -39.14 -58.36
N LYS A 87 7.07 -38.35 -59.44
CA LYS A 87 7.56 -36.96 -59.46
C LYS A 87 6.77 -36.04 -58.54
N VAL A 88 5.47 -36.28 -58.36
CA VAL A 88 4.66 -35.54 -57.38
C VAL A 88 5.10 -35.89 -55.96
N GLU A 89 5.29 -37.17 -55.66
CA GLU A 89 5.72 -37.62 -54.34
C GLU A 89 7.09 -37.04 -53.93
N SER A 90 8.01 -36.92 -54.88
CA SER A 90 9.35 -36.37 -54.69
C SER A 90 9.45 -34.84 -54.72
N ALA A 91 8.38 -34.13 -55.10
CA ALA A 91 8.35 -32.67 -55.04
C ALA A 91 8.37 -32.20 -53.58
N SER A 92 9.22 -31.20 -53.30
CA SER A 92 9.51 -30.68 -51.96
C SER A 92 8.99 -29.27 -51.73
N THR A 93 8.65 -28.55 -52.80
CA THR A 93 8.11 -27.17 -52.74
C THR A 93 6.80 -27.04 -53.49
N SER A 94 5.98 -26.07 -53.10
CA SER A 94 4.71 -25.77 -53.78
C SER A 94 4.91 -25.41 -55.25
N GLU A 95 6.04 -24.80 -55.60
CA GLU A 95 6.47 -24.51 -56.97
C GLU A 95 6.79 -25.78 -57.78
N GLU A 96 7.44 -26.78 -57.16
CA GLU A 96 7.75 -28.07 -57.79
C GLU A 96 6.48 -28.89 -58.05
N VAL A 97 5.54 -28.91 -57.10
CA VAL A 97 4.24 -29.57 -57.29
C VAL A 97 3.47 -28.95 -58.45
N GLU A 98 3.46 -27.61 -58.56
CA GLU A 98 2.80 -26.91 -59.67
C GLU A 98 3.50 -27.15 -61.02
N ARG A 99 4.84 -27.27 -61.02
CA ARG A 99 5.60 -27.63 -62.22
C ARG A 99 5.21 -29.02 -62.74
N VAL A 100 5.11 -30.01 -61.85
CA VAL A 100 4.67 -31.37 -62.23
C VAL A 100 3.23 -31.37 -62.74
N ARG A 101 2.34 -30.57 -62.13
CA ARG A 101 0.96 -30.39 -62.64
C ARG A 101 0.95 -29.84 -64.07
N LEU A 102 1.75 -28.82 -64.37
CA LEU A 102 1.84 -28.22 -65.70
C LEU A 102 2.41 -29.18 -66.75
N ASP A 103 3.45 -29.95 -66.39
CA ASP A 103 4.13 -30.89 -67.30
C ASP A 103 3.24 -32.06 -67.72
N TYR A 104 2.34 -32.52 -66.84
CA TYR A 104 1.51 -33.70 -67.10
C TYR A 104 0.05 -33.35 -67.43
N LEU A 105 -0.58 -32.46 -66.67
CA LEU A 105 -2.01 -32.09 -66.78
C LEU A 105 -2.26 -30.72 -67.43
N GLY A 106 -1.22 -29.94 -67.70
CA GLY A 106 -1.35 -28.65 -68.37
C GLY A 106 -1.83 -28.75 -69.81
N LYS A 107 -2.19 -27.63 -70.44
CA LYS A 107 -2.70 -27.58 -71.83
C LYS A 107 -1.75 -28.18 -72.88
N LYS A 108 -0.44 -28.19 -72.59
CA LYS A 108 0.61 -28.81 -73.42
C LYS A 108 1.23 -30.06 -72.75
N GLY A 109 0.61 -30.54 -71.68
CA GLY A 109 1.12 -31.60 -70.83
C GLY A 109 1.07 -32.97 -71.51
N GLN A 110 1.82 -33.91 -70.96
CA GLN A 110 1.97 -35.24 -71.57
C GLN A 110 0.64 -35.99 -71.70
N ILE A 111 -0.28 -35.85 -70.73
CA ILE A 111 -1.60 -36.49 -70.77
C ILE A 111 -2.48 -35.86 -71.87
N THR A 112 -2.41 -34.55 -72.06
CA THR A 112 -3.13 -33.86 -73.16
C THR A 112 -2.58 -34.25 -74.55
N LYS A 113 -1.27 -34.51 -74.67
CA LYS A 113 -0.67 -35.04 -75.91
C LYS A 113 -1.20 -36.42 -76.25
N VAL A 114 -1.33 -37.33 -75.27
CA VAL A 114 -1.91 -38.66 -75.52
C VAL A 114 -3.40 -38.57 -75.89
N MET A 115 -4.15 -37.65 -75.27
CA MET A 115 -5.55 -37.38 -75.66
C MET A 115 -5.69 -36.91 -77.11
N SER A 116 -4.68 -36.25 -77.69
CA SER A 116 -4.71 -35.84 -79.09
C SER A 116 -4.62 -37.01 -80.09
N LEU A 117 -3.99 -38.12 -79.66
CA LEU A 117 -3.89 -39.36 -80.44
C LEU A 117 -5.24 -40.10 -80.56
N MET A 118 -6.26 -39.74 -79.78
CA MET A 118 -7.61 -40.29 -79.95
C MET A 118 -8.23 -39.94 -81.31
N ARG A 119 -7.72 -38.93 -82.03
CA ARG A 119 -8.21 -38.56 -83.36
C ARG A 119 -7.95 -39.64 -84.42
N THR A 120 -6.95 -40.50 -84.20
CA THR A 120 -6.48 -41.50 -85.18
C THR A 120 -6.99 -42.93 -84.89
N LEU A 121 -7.75 -43.15 -83.81
CA LEU A 121 -8.22 -44.47 -83.39
C LEU A 121 -9.65 -44.79 -83.88
N ASN A 122 -10.06 -46.07 -83.81
CA ASN A 122 -11.44 -46.52 -84.08
C ASN A 122 -12.36 -46.29 -82.85
N ALA A 123 -13.66 -46.57 -82.95
CA ALA A 123 -14.63 -46.24 -81.89
C ALA A 123 -14.41 -47.04 -80.58
N ASP A 124 -14.04 -48.31 -80.67
CA ASP A 124 -13.83 -49.18 -79.50
C ASP A 124 -12.51 -48.87 -78.79
N ASP A 125 -11.44 -48.61 -79.55
CA ASP A 125 -10.12 -48.23 -79.06
C ASP A 125 -10.12 -46.83 -78.42
N LYS A 126 -10.93 -45.89 -78.95
CA LYS A 126 -11.16 -44.58 -78.32
C LYS A 126 -11.79 -44.71 -76.94
N LYS A 127 -12.74 -45.64 -76.77
CA LYS A 127 -13.43 -45.85 -75.49
C LYS A 127 -12.47 -46.44 -74.45
N ALA A 128 -11.64 -47.41 -74.85
CA ALA A 128 -10.63 -48.01 -73.98
C ALA A 128 -9.54 -47.01 -73.56
N LEU A 129 -8.96 -46.26 -74.50
CA LEU A 129 -7.94 -45.25 -74.22
C LEU A 129 -8.50 -44.09 -73.39
N GLY A 130 -9.72 -43.61 -73.70
CA GLY A 130 -10.37 -42.54 -72.95
C GLY A 130 -10.65 -42.91 -71.49
N ALA A 131 -11.07 -44.17 -71.24
CA ALA A 131 -11.26 -44.67 -69.87
C ALA A 131 -9.95 -44.74 -69.09
N ALA A 132 -8.88 -45.29 -69.70
CA ALA A 132 -7.57 -45.40 -69.07
C ALA A 132 -6.93 -44.02 -68.79
N VAL A 133 -7.03 -43.07 -69.73
CA VAL A 133 -6.53 -41.71 -69.52
C VAL A 133 -7.31 -40.99 -68.43
N ASN A 134 -8.64 -41.16 -68.37
CA ASN A 134 -9.44 -40.54 -67.33
C ASN A 134 -9.12 -41.12 -65.94
N GLU A 135 -8.87 -42.42 -65.84
CA GLU A 135 -8.46 -43.08 -64.60
C GLU A 135 -7.09 -42.58 -64.11
N VAL A 136 -6.08 -42.55 -65.00
CA VAL A 136 -4.74 -42.04 -64.67
C VAL A 136 -4.79 -40.55 -64.32
N LYS A 137 -5.59 -39.77 -65.04
CA LYS A 137 -5.81 -38.35 -64.76
C LYS A 137 -6.40 -38.15 -63.36
N GLN A 138 -7.46 -38.88 -63.01
CA GLN A 138 -8.10 -38.77 -61.70
C GLN A 138 -7.12 -39.13 -60.58
N LYS A 139 -6.42 -40.27 -60.71
CA LYS A 139 -5.40 -40.69 -59.74
C LYS A 139 -4.30 -39.64 -59.57
N MET A 140 -3.87 -39.03 -60.67
CA MET A 140 -2.83 -38.00 -60.63
C MET A 140 -3.34 -36.68 -60.03
N GLU A 141 -4.58 -36.28 -60.31
CA GLU A 141 -5.24 -35.12 -59.68
C GLU A 141 -5.38 -35.32 -58.16
N ASP A 142 -5.76 -36.52 -57.72
CA ASP A 142 -5.90 -36.86 -56.30
C ASP A 142 -4.53 -36.81 -55.57
N VAL A 143 -3.48 -37.39 -56.18
CA VAL A 143 -2.11 -37.38 -55.64
C VAL A 143 -1.54 -35.95 -55.62
N LEU A 144 -1.78 -35.15 -56.66
CA LEU A 144 -1.38 -33.74 -56.73
C LEU A 144 -2.07 -32.90 -55.66
N SER A 145 -3.38 -33.07 -55.47
CA SER A 145 -4.12 -32.33 -54.44
C SER A 145 -3.58 -32.67 -53.06
N THR A 146 -3.44 -33.96 -52.75
CA THR A 146 -2.96 -34.43 -51.44
C THR A 146 -1.55 -33.93 -51.15
N LYS A 147 -0.64 -34.02 -52.13
CA LYS A 147 0.74 -33.57 -51.96
C LYS A 147 0.84 -32.05 -51.87
N LYS A 148 0.06 -31.30 -52.66
CA LYS A 148 0.02 -29.84 -52.59
C LYS A 148 -0.39 -29.37 -51.21
N ASP A 149 -1.45 -29.94 -50.65
CA ASP A 149 -1.92 -29.59 -49.31
C ASP A 149 -0.88 -29.94 -48.24
N ALA A 150 -0.17 -31.07 -48.39
CA ALA A 150 0.90 -31.45 -47.47
C ALA A 150 2.09 -30.48 -47.50
N VAL A 151 2.57 -30.12 -48.69
CA VAL A 151 3.72 -29.22 -48.86
C VAL A 151 3.40 -27.79 -48.42
N VAL A 152 2.20 -27.28 -48.75
CA VAL A 152 1.77 -25.94 -48.30
C VAL A 152 1.67 -25.87 -46.78
N ASN A 153 1.18 -26.92 -46.12
CA ASN A 153 1.15 -26.97 -44.65
C ASN A 153 2.56 -27.05 -44.05
N GLU A 154 3.48 -27.77 -44.69
CA GLU A 154 4.88 -27.85 -44.23
C GLU A 154 5.60 -26.50 -44.40
N GLU A 155 5.43 -25.83 -45.53
CA GLU A 155 5.94 -24.47 -45.79
C GLU A 155 5.38 -23.47 -44.76
N LEU A 156 4.07 -23.51 -44.49
CA LEU A 156 3.42 -22.65 -43.49
C LEU A 156 3.96 -22.91 -42.08
N LEU A 157 4.12 -24.17 -41.68
CA LEU A 157 4.67 -24.52 -40.36
C LEU A 157 6.13 -24.08 -40.21
N ALA A 158 6.92 -24.18 -41.27
CA ALA A 158 8.29 -23.69 -41.29
C ALA A 158 8.36 -22.15 -41.19
N GLU A 159 7.48 -21.43 -41.89
CA GLU A 159 7.34 -19.98 -41.78
C GLU A 159 6.95 -19.58 -40.35
N MET A 160 5.92 -20.22 -39.79
CA MET A 160 5.47 -20.00 -38.39
C MET A 160 6.58 -20.26 -37.36
N GLU A 161 7.40 -21.30 -37.55
CA GLU A 161 8.53 -21.57 -36.64
C GLU A 161 9.65 -20.55 -36.82
N SER A 162 9.88 -20.04 -38.03
CA SER A 162 10.87 -19.00 -38.30
C SER A 162 10.47 -17.63 -37.73
N GLU A 163 9.16 -17.35 -37.72
CA GLU A 163 8.57 -16.15 -37.14
C GLU A 163 8.22 -16.31 -35.65
N ARG A 164 8.63 -17.43 -35.04
CA ARG A 164 8.37 -17.69 -33.64
C ARG A 164 9.05 -16.64 -32.78
N VAL A 165 8.23 -15.83 -32.13
CA VAL A 165 8.66 -14.84 -31.15
C VAL A 165 8.45 -15.36 -29.74
N ASP A 166 9.31 -14.94 -28.82
CA ASP A 166 9.07 -15.11 -27.39
C ASP A 166 8.01 -14.11 -26.93
N VAL A 167 6.76 -14.57 -26.83
CA VAL A 167 5.62 -13.78 -26.34
C VAL A 167 5.71 -13.43 -24.85
N THR A 168 6.67 -14.02 -24.11
CA THR A 168 6.91 -13.70 -22.70
C THR A 168 7.93 -12.58 -22.52
N MET A 169 8.63 -12.18 -23.59
CA MET A 169 9.59 -11.09 -23.53
C MET A 169 8.89 -9.77 -23.21
N PRO A 170 9.43 -8.95 -22.28
CA PRO A 170 8.87 -7.64 -21.96
C PRO A 170 8.74 -6.75 -23.20
N GLY A 171 7.61 -6.05 -23.32
CA GLY A 171 7.37 -5.13 -24.43
C GLY A 171 8.31 -3.91 -24.41
N ILE A 172 8.48 -3.27 -25.56
CA ILE A 172 9.41 -2.12 -25.76
C ILE A 172 8.89 -0.81 -25.11
N ALA A 173 7.75 -0.84 -24.40
CA ALA A 173 7.18 0.34 -23.76
C ALA A 173 8.04 0.79 -22.56
N SER A 174 8.87 1.81 -22.78
CA SER A 174 9.90 2.32 -21.86
C SER A 174 9.41 3.35 -20.84
N ARG A 175 8.11 3.41 -20.56
CA ARG A 175 7.58 4.28 -19.49
C ARG A 175 6.82 3.42 -18.51
N GLY A 176 7.36 3.30 -17.30
CA GLY A 176 6.63 2.73 -16.17
C GLY A 176 5.29 3.44 -16.00
N VAL A 177 4.29 2.69 -15.55
CA VAL A 177 2.99 3.27 -15.20
C VAL A 177 3.20 4.24 -14.05
N GLY A 178 2.59 5.43 -14.13
CA GLY A 178 2.66 6.38 -13.03
C GLY A 178 1.95 5.84 -11.78
N HIS A 179 2.49 6.16 -10.61
CA HIS A 179 1.92 5.76 -9.32
C HIS A 179 1.21 6.95 -8.67
N ARG A 180 0.09 6.70 -7.98
CA ARG A 180 -0.56 7.71 -7.12
C ARG A 180 0.18 7.74 -5.79
N HIS A 181 0.25 8.93 -5.19
CA HIS A 181 0.79 9.06 -3.85
C HIS A 181 -0.12 8.32 -2.85
N PRO A 182 0.42 7.58 -1.85
CA PRO A 182 -0.40 6.84 -0.89
C PRO A 182 -1.39 7.73 -0.14
N LEU A 183 -1.02 8.97 0.19
CA LEU A 183 -1.95 9.92 0.82
C LEU A 183 -3.10 10.32 -0.10
N SER A 184 -2.83 10.58 -1.38
CA SER A 184 -3.88 10.90 -2.36
C SER A 184 -4.90 9.76 -2.46
N MET A 185 -4.43 8.52 -2.49
CA MET A 185 -5.30 7.35 -2.51
C MET A 185 -6.18 7.24 -1.27
N ILE A 186 -5.63 7.49 -0.08
CA ILE A 186 -6.40 7.47 1.18
C ILE A 186 -7.45 8.59 1.18
N ILE A 187 -7.07 9.81 0.77
CA ILE A 187 -7.97 10.95 0.69
C ILE A 187 -9.11 10.67 -0.29
N GLU A 188 -8.79 10.17 -1.49
CA GLU A 188 -9.76 9.82 -2.52
C GLU A 188 -10.72 8.74 -2.04
N ARG A 189 -10.22 7.63 -1.47
CA ARG A 189 -11.06 6.56 -0.96
C ARG A 189 -11.97 7.02 0.19
N ALA A 190 -11.43 7.83 1.10
CA ALA A 190 -12.21 8.38 2.20
C ALA A 190 -13.31 9.30 1.68
N THR A 191 -12.97 10.20 0.77
CA THR A 191 -13.92 11.11 0.11
C THR A 191 -14.99 10.33 -0.64
N ASP A 192 -14.62 9.35 -1.46
CA ASP A 192 -15.55 8.48 -2.21
C ASP A 192 -16.50 7.73 -1.28
N THR A 193 -16.04 7.31 -0.10
CA THR A 193 -16.88 6.65 0.90
C THR A 193 -17.98 7.58 1.40
N PHE A 194 -17.65 8.85 1.69
CA PHE A 194 -18.64 9.84 2.13
C PHE A 194 -19.54 10.34 0.99
N VAL A 195 -19.00 10.49 -0.23
CA VAL A 195 -19.80 10.81 -1.42
C VAL A 195 -20.86 9.74 -1.68
N LYS A 196 -20.53 8.45 -1.50
CA LYS A 196 -21.50 7.34 -1.57
C LYS A 196 -22.60 7.44 -0.50
N LEU A 197 -22.34 8.12 0.63
CA LEU A 197 -23.32 8.43 1.67
C LEU A 197 -24.08 9.76 1.44
N GLY A 198 -23.83 10.44 0.32
CA GLY A 198 -24.50 11.69 -0.06
C GLY A 198 -23.88 12.95 0.55
N TYR A 199 -22.58 12.93 0.86
CA TYR A 199 -21.84 14.12 1.27
C TYR A 199 -21.28 14.85 0.05
N ASP A 200 -21.35 16.18 0.05
CA ASP A 200 -20.73 17.02 -0.97
C ASP A 200 -19.25 17.24 -0.64
N THR A 201 -18.38 17.07 -1.63
CA THR A 201 -16.93 17.33 -1.47
C THR A 201 -16.65 18.82 -1.57
N VAL A 202 -15.92 19.38 -0.60
CA VAL A 202 -15.51 20.80 -0.58
C VAL A 202 -13.99 20.88 -0.74
N THR A 203 -13.53 21.27 -1.93
CA THR A 203 -12.11 21.30 -2.30
C THR A 203 -11.68 22.59 -3.01
N GLU A 204 -12.63 23.45 -3.38
CA GLU A 204 -12.32 24.71 -4.05
C GLU A 204 -11.54 25.64 -3.12
N LEU A 205 -10.51 26.32 -3.65
CA LEU A 205 -9.60 27.17 -2.85
C LEU A 205 -10.33 28.33 -2.15
N GLU A 206 -11.42 28.83 -2.75
CA GLU A 206 -12.24 29.90 -2.19
C GLU A 206 -13.12 29.43 -1.00
N ASP A 207 -13.35 28.12 -0.91
CA ASP A 207 -14.16 27.48 0.12
C ASP A 207 -13.31 26.72 1.16
N SER A 208 -12.04 26.44 0.82
CA SER A 208 -11.10 25.70 1.65
C SER A 208 -9.69 26.30 1.56
N PRO A 209 -9.51 27.60 1.92
CA PRO A 209 -8.20 28.22 1.90
C PRO A 209 -7.28 27.59 2.96
N GLU A 210 -5.99 27.56 2.67
CA GLU A 210 -4.97 27.07 3.62
C GLU A 210 -4.46 28.15 4.56
N ILE A 211 -4.47 29.40 4.08
CA ILE A 211 -4.30 30.61 4.90
C ILE A 211 -5.69 31.01 5.37
N GLU A 212 -5.87 31.08 6.68
CA GLU A 212 -7.16 31.33 7.30
C GLU A 212 -7.05 32.43 8.36
N SER A 213 -8.16 33.10 8.66
CA SER A 213 -8.22 34.00 9.80
C SER A 213 -8.29 33.21 11.12
N ASP A 214 -7.78 33.81 12.20
CA ASP A 214 -7.93 33.28 13.55
C ASP A 214 -9.42 33.10 13.93
N TYR A 215 -10.31 33.98 13.44
CA TYR A 215 -11.75 33.86 13.66
C TYR A 215 -12.31 32.53 13.15
N TYR A 216 -12.06 32.19 11.88
CA TYR A 216 -12.56 30.96 11.28
C TYR A 216 -11.84 29.70 11.80
N CYS A 217 -10.55 29.81 12.14
CA CYS A 217 -9.79 28.69 12.68
C CYS A 217 -10.11 28.39 14.15
N PHE A 218 -10.54 29.37 14.95
CA PHE A 218 -10.71 29.16 16.39
C PHE A 218 -11.98 29.79 16.96
N GLU A 219 -12.14 31.11 16.83
CA GLU A 219 -13.21 31.81 17.54
C GLU A 219 -14.60 31.29 17.15
N ALA A 220 -14.87 31.14 15.86
CA ALA A 220 -16.12 30.61 15.32
C ALA A 220 -16.39 29.15 15.77
N LEU A 221 -15.32 28.42 16.09
CA LEU A 221 -15.34 27.04 16.61
C LEU A 221 -15.34 26.99 18.15
N ASN A 222 -15.80 28.08 18.79
CA ASN A 222 -15.94 28.17 20.24
C ASN A 222 -14.60 27.96 21.00
N CYS A 223 -13.47 28.26 20.34
CA CYS A 223 -12.14 28.18 20.92
C CYS A 223 -11.70 29.57 21.45
N PRO A 224 -11.70 29.79 22.78
CA PRO A 224 -11.42 31.10 23.36
C PRO A 224 -9.93 31.50 23.21
N PRO A 225 -9.58 32.79 23.32
CA PRO A 225 -8.20 33.28 23.09
C PRO A 225 -7.13 32.64 23.96
N ASP A 226 -7.48 32.21 25.17
CA ASP A 226 -6.59 31.56 26.14
C ASP A 226 -6.47 30.03 25.94
N HIS A 227 -7.11 29.48 24.91
CA HIS A 227 -7.05 28.05 24.63
C HIS A 227 -5.65 27.64 24.12
N PRO A 228 -5.04 26.56 24.64
CA PRO A 228 -3.67 26.14 24.28
C PRO A 228 -3.44 26.00 22.76
N ALA A 229 -4.42 25.48 22.02
CA ALA A 229 -4.32 25.32 20.57
C ALA A 229 -4.09 26.65 19.79
N ARG A 230 -4.38 27.80 20.40
CA ARG A 230 -4.16 29.14 19.83
C ARG A 230 -2.79 29.72 20.18
N ASP A 231 -1.99 29.04 21.00
CA ASP A 231 -0.65 29.50 21.36
C ASP A 231 0.23 29.60 20.09
N MET A 232 1.02 30.68 20.00
CA MET A 232 2.01 30.88 18.92
C MET A 232 3.07 29.77 18.87
N GLN A 233 3.23 28.99 19.94
CA GLN A 233 4.10 27.81 19.97
C GLN A 233 3.53 26.66 19.15
N ASP A 234 2.20 26.53 19.04
CA ASP A 234 1.52 25.40 18.40
C ASP A 234 1.03 25.74 16.97
N SER A 235 0.82 27.02 16.67
CA SER A 235 0.21 27.50 15.42
C SER A 235 1.14 28.42 14.60
N PHE A 236 1.05 28.35 13.26
CA PHE A 236 1.80 29.22 12.34
C PHE A 236 1.04 30.49 12.00
N TYR A 237 1.24 31.54 12.80
CA TYR A 237 0.74 32.89 12.50
C TYR A 237 1.58 33.58 11.42
N LEU A 238 0.90 34.28 10.50
CA LEU A 238 1.47 35.04 9.38
C LEU A 238 1.50 36.55 9.65
N THR A 239 0.55 37.05 10.44
CA THR A 239 0.53 38.41 10.98
C THR A 239 0.68 38.38 12.50
N ASP A 240 1.01 39.53 13.10
CA ASP A 240 1.14 39.67 14.55
C ASP A 240 -0.26 39.56 15.20
N PRO A 241 -0.51 38.57 16.07
CA PRO A 241 -1.81 38.43 16.75
C PRO A 241 -2.19 39.63 17.61
N ASP A 242 -1.21 40.38 18.12
CA ASP A 242 -1.41 41.59 18.94
C ASP A 242 -1.40 42.87 18.08
N GLY A 243 -1.30 42.72 16.75
CA GLY A 243 -1.27 43.82 15.80
C GLY A 243 -2.65 44.46 15.55
N PRO A 244 -2.68 45.64 14.90
CA PRO A 244 -3.93 46.31 14.52
C PRO A 244 -4.61 45.69 13.28
N GLU A 245 -3.93 44.77 12.60
CA GLU A 245 -4.41 44.09 11.39
C GLU A 245 -5.10 42.77 11.75
N GLU A 246 -5.88 42.23 10.82
CA GLU A 246 -6.51 40.93 11.02
C GLU A 246 -5.45 39.82 11.17
N THR A 247 -5.68 38.93 12.13
CA THR A 247 -4.77 37.83 12.44
C THR A 247 -4.96 36.69 11.44
N TYR A 248 -3.99 36.52 10.54
CA TYR A 248 -3.94 35.43 9.56
C TYR A 248 -2.94 34.36 10.00
N MET A 249 -3.26 33.11 9.69
CA MET A 249 -2.45 31.94 10.04
C MET A 249 -2.57 30.83 8.99
N LEU A 250 -1.68 29.85 9.05
CA LEU A 250 -1.92 28.57 8.36
C LEU A 250 -2.87 27.73 9.21
N ARG A 251 -3.94 27.21 8.60
CA ARG A 251 -4.97 26.47 9.33
C ARG A 251 -4.43 25.20 10.01
N THR A 252 -4.90 24.92 11.23
CA THR A 252 -4.48 23.76 12.04
C THR A 252 -5.35 22.51 11.86
N HIS A 253 -6.52 22.70 11.25
CA HIS A 253 -7.53 21.70 10.95
C HIS A 253 -8.44 22.21 9.82
N THR A 254 -9.22 21.34 9.19
CA THR A 254 -10.17 21.74 8.12
C THR A 254 -11.53 22.17 8.66
N SER A 255 -11.68 22.30 9.99
CA SER A 255 -12.93 22.77 10.62
C SER A 255 -13.32 24.19 10.22
N ALA A 256 -12.36 25.04 9.83
CA ALA A 256 -12.67 26.37 9.29
C ALA A 256 -13.57 26.28 8.04
N VAL A 257 -13.37 25.27 7.19
CA VAL A 257 -14.22 24.99 6.02
C VAL A 257 -15.67 24.76 6.44
N GLN A 258 -15.89 24.12 7.59
CA GLN A 258 -17.24 23.86 8.09
C GLN A 258 -18.00 25.17 8.39
N ILE A 259 -17.33 26.15 8.99
CA ILE A 259 -17.91 27.47 9.26
C ILE A 259 -18.25 28.18 7.95
N HIS A 260 -17.30 28.27 7.02
CA HIS A 260 -17.51 28.87 5.69
C HIS A 260 -18.72 28.25 4.97
N GLN A 261 -18.87 26.92 5.04
CA GLN A 261 -19.99 26.23 4.41
C GLN A 261 -21.32 26.45 5.15
N MET A 262 -21.31 26.55 6.49
CA MET A 262 -22.52 26.90 7.26
C MET A 262 -23.00 28.33 6.96
N GLU A 263 -22.10 29.28 6.72
CA GLU A 263 -22.46 30.65 6.33
C GLU A 263 -23.02 30.73 4.90
N LYS A 264 -22.51 29.88 3.98
CA LYS A 264 -22.90 29.87 2.56
C LYS A 264 -24.16 29.04 2.29
N ARG A 265 -24.39 27.96 3.04
CA ARG A 265 -25.45 26.97 2.78
C ARG A 265 -26.58 27.08 3.80
N LYS A 266 -27.80 26.80 3.33
CA LYS A 266 -28.94 26.63 4.23
C LYS A 266 -29.07 25.14 4.60
N PRO A 267 -29.22 24.78 5.88
CA PRO A 267 -29.56 23.41 6.29
C PRO A 267 -30.84 22.89 5.60
N PRO A 268 -30.96 21.57 5.38
CA PRO A 268 -29.98 20.51 5.69
C PRO A 268 -28.90 20.34 4.62
N PHE A 269 -27.69 19.95 5.03
CA PHE A 269 -26.60 19.59 4.12
C PHE A 269 -25.56 18.69 4.80
N ARG A 270 -24.75 18.01 3.97
CA ARG A 270 -23.63 17.17 4.42
C ARG A 270 -22.41 17.46 3.55
N ILE A 271 -21.24 17.63 4.16
CA ILE A 271 -19.99 17.94 3.45
C ILE A 271 -18.83 17.09 3.94
N VAL A 272 -17.88 16.81 3.04
CA VAL A 272 -16.56 16.27 3.34
C VAL A 272 -15.49 17.24 2.82
N ALA A 273 -14.58 17.65 3.70
CA ALA A 273 -13.57 18.67 3.46
C ALA A 273 -12.16 18.09 3.70
N PRO A 274 -11.54 17.48 2.68
CA PRO A 274 -10.14 17.10 2.72
C PRO A 274 -9.24 18.33 2.51
N GLY A 275 -8.11 18.39 3.19
CA GLY A 275 -7.17 19.48 3.00
C GLY A 275 -5.86 19.34 3.78
N ARG A 276 -4.85 20.08 3.35
CA ARG A 276 -3.59 20.26 4.09
C ARG A 276 -3.81 21.14 5.30
N VAL A 277 -3.16 20.78 6.40
CA VAL A 277 -3.19 21.48 7.69
C VAL A 277 -1.79 21.55 8.26
N TYR A 278 -1.58 22.51 9.15
CA TYR A 278 -0.26 22.95 9.58
C TYR A 278 -0.20 23.08 11.10
N ARG A 279 0.82 22.48 11.72
CA ARG A 279 1.05 22.57 13.17
C ARG A 279 2.54 22.70 13.46
N ARG A 280 2.91 23.43 14.49
CA ARG A 280 4.31 23.58 14.92
C ARG A 280 4.79 22.39 15.74
N ASP A 281 4.52 21.19 15.25
CA ASP A 281 4.97 19.96 15.90
C ASP A 281 6.45 19.69 15.59
N ASP A 282 7.15 19.11 16.56
CA ASP A 282 8.50 18.57 16.35
C ASP A 282 8.45 17.44 15.30
N ILE A 283 9.23 17.57 14.24
CA ILE A 283 9.27 16.57 13.17
C ILE A 283 9.92 15.28 13.69
N ASP A 284 9.12 14.22 13.81
CA ASP A 284 9.56 12.90 14.24
C ASP A 284 8.92 11.79 13.37
N ALA A 285 8.94 10.54 13.84
CA ALA A 285 8.38 9.42 13.08
C ALA A 285 6.83 9.43 13.01
N THR A 286 6.17 10.23 13.84
CA THR A 286 4.72 10.28 14.04
C THR A 286 4.13 11.66 13.79
N HIS A 287 4.93 12.72 13.83
CA HIS A 287 4.52 14.11 13.66
C HIS A 287 5.27 14.78 12.50
N SER A 288 4.54 15.63 11.77
CA SER A 288 5.03 16.45 10.67
C SER A 288 4.37 17.81 10.78
N MET A 289 5.10 18.87 10.40
CA MET A 289 4.57 20.23 10.41
C MET A 289 3.42 20.43 9.42
N ILE A 290 3.36 19.56 8.40
CA ILE A 290 2.33 19.54 7.37
C ILE A 290 1.76 18.13 7.34
N PHE A 291 0.44 18.01 7.37
CA PHE A 291 -0.27 16.76 7.17
C PHE A 291 -1.64 17.02 6.54
N HIS A 292 -2.41 15.98 6.25
CA HIS A 292 -3.72 16.10 5.62
C HIS A 292 -4.81 15.65 6.57
N GLN A 293 -5.80 16.51 6.75
CA GLN A 293 -6.98 16.22 7.53
C GLN A 293 -8.20 16.13 6.62
N ILE A 294 -9.09 15.19 6.92
CA ILE A 294 -10.39 15.08 6.29
C ILE A 294 -11.41 15.22 7.39
N GLU A 295 -12.31 16.17 7.19
CA GLU A 295 -13.41 16.42 8.12
C GLU A 295 -14.74 16.27 7.42
N ILE A 296 -15.72 15.77 8.17
CA ILE A 296 -17.10 15.71 7.75
C ILE A 296 -17.96 16.57 8.65
N LEU A 297 -19.01 17.14 8.08
CA LEU A 297 -20.08 17.82 8.80
C LEU A 297 -21.41 17.37 8.20
N ALA A 298 -22.37 17.04 9.05
CA ALA A 298 -23.74 16.78 8.66
C ALA A 298 -24.69 17.60 9.54
N ILE A 299 -25.47 18.48 8.94
CA ILE A 299 -26.49 19.30 9.60
C ILE A 299 -27.88 18.93 9.06
N GLU A 300 -28.81 18.66 9.97
CA GLU A 300 -30.21 18.33 9.69
C GLU A 300 -31.13 19.06 10.67
N GLU A 301 -32.46 18.92 10.48
CA GLU A 301 -33.43 19.35 11.49
C GLU A 301 -33.14 18.71 12.86
N LYS A 302 -33.32 19.46 13.94
CA LYS A 302 -32.99 19.03 15.30
C LYS A 302 -33.69 17.71 15.64
N GLY A 303 -32.90 16.74 16.09
CA GLY A 303 -33.37 15.39 16.41
C GLY A 303 -33.38 14.38 15.25
N LYS A 304 -33.08 14.79 14.00
CA LYS A 304 -32.91 13.86 12.87
C LYS A 304 -31.57 13.15 12.85
N LEU A 305 -30.53 13.81 13.32
CA LEU A 305 -29.20 13.22 13.53
C LEU A 305 -28.96 13.09 15.04
N THR A 306 -28.61 11.88 15.45
CA THR A 306 -28.33 11.53 16.85
C THR A 306 -26.89 11.04 17.00
N LEU A 307 -26.46 10.88 18.26
CA LEU A 307 -25.18 10.26 18.57
C LEU A 307 -25.06 8.83 18.00
N GLY A 308 -26.19 8.11 17.89
CA GLY A 308 -26.24 6.79 17.25
C GLY A 308 -25.90 6.84 15.76
N ASP A 309 -26.40 7.85 15.05
CA ASP A 309 -26.13 8.07 13.63
C ASP A 309 -24.67 8.45 13.39
N LEU A 310 -24.08 9.27 14.27
CA LEU A 310 -22.65 9.58 14.24
C LEU A 310 -21.82 8.30 14.39
N LYS A 311 -22.09 7.50 15.42
CA LYS A 311 -21.37 6.24 15.67
C LYS A 311 -21.51 5.27 14.50
N GLY A 312 -22.72 5.11 13.95
CA GLY A 312 -22.98 4.25 12.80
C GLY A 312 -22.24 4.71 11.54
N THR A 313 -22.23 6.03 11.28
CA THR A 313 -21.51 6.62 10.14
C THR A 313 -20.01 6.40 10.25
N VAL A 314 -19.42 6.69 11.42
CA VAL A 314 -17.99 6.50 11.67
C VAL A 314 -17.59 5.02 11.62
N GLU A 315 -18.37 4.13 12.23
CA GLU A 315 -18.09 2.69 12.20
C GLU A 315 -18.15 2.12 10.78
N TYR A 316 -19.14 2.55 9.98
CA TYR A 316 -19.23 2.18 8.57
C TYR A 316 -18.00 2.66 7.80
N PHE A 317 -17.62 3.93 7.95
CA PHE A 317 -16.43 4.50 7.32
C PHE A 317 -15.15 3.73 7.68
N LEU A 318 -14.92 3.46 8.97
CA LEU A 318 -13.75 2.70 9.43
C LEU A 318 -13.72 1.28 8.84
N LYS A 319 -14.88 0.62 8.73
CA LYS A 319 -14.98 -0.70 8.07
C LYS A 319 -14.71 -0.63 6.57
N GLN A 320 -15.11 0.44 5.88
CA GLN A 320 -14.76 0.65 4.47
C GLN A 320 -13.26 0.86 4.30
N MET A 321 -12.61 1.58 5.22
CA MET A 321 -11.17 1.86 5.12
C MET A 321 -10.29 0.66 5.53
N PHE A 322 -10.57 0.03 6.67
CA PHE A 322 -9.73 -1.02 7.28
C PHE A 322 -10.24 -2.45 7.05
N GLY A 323 -11.45 -2.62 6.53
CA GLY A 323 -12.10 -3.92 6.34
C GLY A 323 -13.12 -4.27 7.44
N PRO A 324 -13.94 -5.30 7.22
CA PRO A 324 -15.13 -5.57 8.05
C PRO A 324 -14.82 -6.10 9.46
N THR A 325 -13.60 -6.58 9.70
CA THR A 325 -13.18 -7.23 10.95
C THR A 325 -12.50 -6.29 11.94
N ILE A 326 -12.37 -5.00 11.61
CA ILE A 326 -11.72 -4.04 12.49
C ILE A 326 -12.51 -3.84 13.78
N GLU A 327 -11.85 -3.97 14.93
CA GLU A 327 -12.44 -3.65 16.24
C GLU A 327 -12.33 -2.14 16.48
N VAL A 328 -13.46 -1.50 16.79
CA VAL A 328 -13.61 -0.05 16.98
C VAL A 328 -14.04 0.23 18.43
N ARG A 329 -13.46 1.25 19.05
CA ARG A 329 -13.81 1.71 20.40
C ARG A 329 -14.05 3.21 20.41
N PHE A 330 -15.18 3.63 20.96
CA PHE A 330 -15.50 5.04 21.21
C PHE A 330 -15.22 5.38 22.68
N ARG A 331 -14.54 6.49 22.93
CA ARG A 331 -14.22 7.00 24.26
C ARG A 331 -14.68 8.45 24.35
N GLY A 332 -15.19 8.88 25.51
CA GLY A 332 -15.45 10.30 25.73
C GLY A 332 -14.16 11.10 25.62
N SER A 333 -14.23 12.26 24.98
CA SER A 333 -13.14 13.24 24.88
C SER A 333 -13.73 14.65 24.96
N PHE A 334 -12.95 15.67 24.66
CA PHE A 334 -13.38 17.07 24.66
C PHE A 334 -12.84 17.80 23.44
N PHE A 335 -13.75 18.43 22.68
CA PHE A 335 -13.42 19.42 21.66
C PHE A 335 -14.32 20.63 21.86
N PRO A 336 -13.80 21.88 21.84
CA PRO A 336 -14.61 23.08 22.12
C PRO A 336 -15.83 23.27 21.20
N PHE A 337 -15.80 22.69 20.01
CA PHE A 337 -16.82 22.80 18.97
C PHE A 337 -17.81 21.61 18.93
N THR A 338 -17.71 20.63 19.84
CA THR A 338 -18.65 19.52 19.91
C THR A 338 -19.05 19.13 21.34
N GLU A 339 -20.33 18.81 21.55
CA GLU A 339 -20.85 18.29 22.81
C GLU A 339 -22.09 17.39 22.58
N PRO A 340 -22.04 16.08 22.92
CA PRO A 340 -20.89 15.35 23.48
C PRO A 340 -19.78 15.09 22.45
N SER A 341 -18.54 15.07 22.95
CA SER A 341 -17.31 14.78 22.20
C SER A 341 -16.79 13.36 22.43
N MET A 342 -16.19 12.75 21.40
CA MET A 342 -15.63 11.40 21.43
C MET A 342 -14.34 11.28 20.62
N GLU A 343 -13.44 10.42 21.09
CA GLU A 343 -12.35 9.86 20.30
C GLU A 343 -12.65 8.43 19.89
N VAL A 344 -12.11 8.03 18.75
CA VAL A 344 -12.31 6.71 18.18
C VAL A 344 -10.98 6.02 17.95
N ASP A 345 -10.85 4.84 18.56
CA ASP A 345 -9.71 3.96 18.38
C ASP A 345 -10.06 2.78 17.51
N VAL A 346 -9.04 2.30 16.80
CA VAL A 346 -9.04 0.99 16.15
C VAL A 346 -8.00 0.09 16.78
N LYS A 347 -8.28 -1.21 16.85
CA LYS A 347 -7.31 -2.19 17.36
C LYS A 347 -6.29 -2.52 16.28
N PHE A 348 -5.06 -2.06 16.49
CA PHE A 348 -3.95 -2.28 15.57
C PHE A 348 -2.79 -2.98 16.29
N LYS A 349 -2.32 -4.11 15.75
CA LYS A 349 -1.23 -4.93 16.34
C LYS A 349 -1.44 -5.24 17.83
N GLY A 350 -2.69 -5.50 18.23
CA GLY A 350 -3.05 -5.82 19.62
C GLY A 350 -3.13 -4.63 20.57
N LYS A 351 -2.86 -3.40 20.10
CA LYS A 351 -2.99 -2.16 20.88
C LYS A 351 -4.12 -1.29 20.31
N TRP A 352 -4.72 -0.47 21.16
CA TRP A 352 -5.66 0.55 20.73
C TRP A 352 -4.90 1.74 20.17
N LEU A 353 -5.29 2.20 18.99
CA LEU A 353 -4.71 3.35 18.32
C LEU A 353 -5.83 4.33 17.97
N GLU A 354 -5.75 5.54 18.51
CA GLU A 354 -6.64 6.64 18.18
C GLU A 354 -6.47 7.03 16.71
N VAL A 355 -7.56 7.14 15.96
CA VAL A 355 -7.53 7.47 14.52
C VAL A 355 -8.43 8.62 14.13
N LEU A 356 -9.41 8.99 14.97
CA LEU A 356 -10.47 9.93 14.61
C LEU A 356 -11.05 10.59 15.87
N GLY A 357 -11.34 11.90 15.78
CA GLY A 357 -12.15 12.63 16.74
C GLY A 357 -13.52 12.98 16.15
N CYS A 358 -14.58 12.94 16.96
CA CYS A 358 -15.93 13.28 16.50
C CYS A 358 -16.84 13.75 17.62
N GLY A 359 -17.98 14.34 17.27
CA GLY A 359 -18.98 14.72 18.25
C GLY A 359 -20.22 15.36 17.62
N MET A 360 -21.22 15.60 18.46
CA MET A 360 -22.38 16.41 18.06
C MET A 360 -21.97 17.88 18.06
N VAL A 361 -22.32 18.65 17.04
CA VAL A 361 -21.89 20.06 16.92
C VAL A 361 -22.43 20.88 18.08
N ASP A 362 -21.57 21.66 18.73
CA ASP A 362 -21.97 22.50 19.86
C ASP A 362 -22.95 23.60 19.38
N PRO A 363 -24.05 23.87 20.11
CA PRO A 363 -25.02 24.91 19.76
C PRO A 363 -24.40 26.30 19.48
N ARG A 364 -23.34 26.68 20.20
CA ARG A 364 -22.68 27.98 20.02
C ARG A 364 -21.99 28.10 18.66
N VAL A 365 -21.49 27.00 18.13
CA VAL A 365 -20.88 26.97 16.79
C VAL A 365 -21.94 27.21 15.72
N LEU A 366 -23.12 26.58 15.88
CA LEU A 366 -24.25 26.81 14.99
C LEU A 366 -24.71 28.27 15.05
N GLU A 367 -24.84 28.84 16.25
CA GLU A 367 -25.22 30.25 16.44
C GLU A 367 -24.25 31.21 15.77
N LYS A 368 -22.94 31.01 15.96
CA LYS A 368 -21.89 31.84 15.33
C LYS A 368 -21.93 31.76 13.81
N ALA A 369 -22.29 30.61 13.25
CA ALA A 369 -22.45 30.43 11.80
C ALA A 369 -23.84 30.86 11.27
N GLY A 370 -24.71 31.45 12.11
CA GLY A 370 -26.02 31.94 11.71
C GLY A 370 -27.11 30.85 11.60
N ILE A 371 -26.89 29.67 12.16
CA ILE A 371 -27.84 28.55 12.19
C ILE A 371 -28.51 28.48 13.57
N ASP A 372 -29.84 28.43 13.58
CA ASP A 372 -30.64 28.33 14.81
C ASP A 372 -30.54 26.93 15.45
N PRO A 373 -29.89 26.77 16.62
CA PRO A 373 -29.68 25.48 17.28
C PRO A 373 -30.96 24.90 17.89
N GLU A 374 -32.06 25.66 17.93
CA GLU A 374 -33.38 25.13 18.31
C GLU A 374 -34.09 24.45 17.14
N LYS A 375 -33.70 24.76 15.90
CA LYS A 375 -34.27 24.16 14.68
C LYS A 375 -33.38 23.11 14.05
N PHE A 376 -32.07 23.27 14.15
CA PHE A 376 -31.11 22.42 13.48
C PHE A 376 -30.10 21.82 14.47
N GLY A 377 -29.53 20.69 14.09
CA GLY A 377 -28.47 20.01 14.83
C GLY A 377 -27.70 19.08 13.90
N GLY A 378 -26.58 18.57 14.38
CA GLY A 378 -25.71 17.78 13.52
C GLY A 378 -24.52 17.18 14.23
N PHE A 379 -23.68 16.49 13.47
CA PHE A 379 -22.43 15.95 13.95
C PHE A 379 -21.28 16.29 13.01
N ALA A 380 -20.08 16.27 13.56
CA ALA A 380 -18.84 16.39 12.81
C ALA A 380 -17.84 15.30 13.21
N ALA A 381 -16.91 14.97 12.31
CA ALA A 381 -15.79 14.10 12.61
C ALA A 381 -14.56 14.50 11.80
N GLY A 382 -13.36 14.27 12.34
CA GLY A 382 -12.10 14.61 11.72
C GLY A 382 -11.04 13.52 11.93
N PHE A 383 -10.26 13.26 10.89
CA PHE A 383 -9.18 12.28 10.92
C PHE A 383 -8.03 12.65 9.99
N GLY A 384 -6.81 12.21 10.34
CA GLY A 384 -5.61 12.43 9.53
C GLY A 384 -5.40 11.34 8.48
N ALA A 385 -5.11 11.72 7.23
CA ALA A 385 -4.86 10.79 6.14
C ALA A 385 -3.60 9.95 6.39
N GLU A 386 -2.56 10.58 6.94
CA GLU A 386 -1.26 9.97 7.21
C GLU A 386 -1.40 8.80 8.18
N ARG A 387 -2.17 8.98 9.26
CA ARG A 387 -2.39 7.91 10.24
C ARG A 387 -3.12 6.72 9.60
N PHE A 388 -4.11 6.97 8.76
CA PHE A 388 -4.81 5.92 8.01
C PHE A 388 -3.86 5.20 7.05
N ALA A 389 -3.06 5.93 6.27
CA ALA A 389 -2.08 5.38 5.35
C ALA A 389 -1.04 4.52 6.10
N MET A 390 -0.53 5.00 7.22
CA MET A 390 0.43 4.28 8.06
C MET A 390 -0.14 2.97 8.60
N VAL A 391 -1.39 2.97 9.06
CA VAL A 391 -2.04 1.76 9.57
C VAL A 391 -2.34 0.75 8.45
N ILE A 392 -2.92 1.21 7.33
CA ILE A 392 -3.30 0.36 6.19
C ILE A 392 -2.06 -0.25 5.56
N HIS A 393 -1.05 0.56 5.25
CA HIS A 393 0.15 0.12 4.56
C HIS A 393 1.23 -0.40 5.51
N GLY A 394 1.11 -0.20 6.82
CA GLY A 394 2.11 -0.60 7.81
C GLY A 394 3.37 0.25 7.78
N ILE A 395 3.25 1.52 7.37
CA ILE A 395 4.36 2.49 7.33
C ILE A 395 4.63 2.97 8.76
N SER A 396 5.91 2.96 9.16
CA SER A 396 6.36 3.27 10.51
C SER A 396 6.76 4.71 10.74
N ASP A 397 6.97 5.47 9.66
CA ASP A 397 7.53 6.82 9.70
C ASP A 397 6.76 7.74 8.75
N ILE A 398 6.12 8.76 9.30
CA ILE A 398 5.33 9.74 8.54
C ILE A 398 6.17 10.51 7.51
N ARG A 399 7.48 10.68 7.76
CA ARG A 399 8.37 11.50 6.92
C ARG A 399 8.59 10.89 5.54
N GLU A 400 8.40 9.58 5.40
CA GLU A 400 8.49 8.89 4.11
C GLU A 400 7.52 9.45 3.07
N PHE A 401 6.37 10.01 3.50
CA PHE A 401 5.42 10.65 2.59
C PHE A 401 5.94 11.94 1.95
N TYR A 402 6.93 12.61 2.54
CA TYR A 402 7.40 13.92 2.07
C TYR A 402 8.82 13.90 1.49
N ASN A 403 9.57 12.81 1.69
CA ASN A 403 10.95 12.68 1.23
C ASN A 403 11.08 12.56 -0.30
N GLY A 404 10.01 12.16 -1.01
CA GLY A 404 10.03 11.97 -2.46
C GLY A 404 10.88 10.79 -2.92
N ASP A 405 11.03 9.75 -2.10
CA ASP A 405 11.78 8.54 -2.49
C ASP A 405 10.97 7.68 -3.48
N ASN A 406 11.45 7.58 -4.72
CA ASN A 406 10.79 6.77 -5.75
C ASN A 406 10.63 5.30 -5.35
N ARG A 407 11.58 4.72 -4.60
CA ARG A 407 11.50 3.32 -4.16
C ARG A 407 10.36 3.11 -3.18
N PHE A 408 10.03 4.14 -2.39
CA PHE A 408 8.86 4.14 -1.54
C PHE A 408 7.60 4.29 -2.39
N LEU A 409 7.55 5.28 -3.28
CA LEU A 409 6.36 5.58 -4.10
C LEU A 409 5.98 4.45 -5.07
N GLU A 410 6.96 3.72 -5.62
CA GLU A 410 6.75 2.58 -6.53
C GLU A 410 6.11 1.37 -5.83
N GLN A 411 6.17 1.27 -4.50
CA GLN A 411 5.54 0.19 -3.73
C GLN A 411 4.01 0.29 -3.70
N PHE A 412 3.44 1.42 -4.12
CA PHE A 412 1.99 1.64 -4.15
C PHE A 412 1.49 1.54 -5.60
N PRO A 413 1.09 0.34 -6.08
CA PRO A 413 0.59 0.16 -7.45
C PRO A 413 -0.71 0.93 -7.68
N HIS A 414 -1.16 1.05 -8.93
CA HIS A 414 -2.43 1.71 -9.25
C HIS A 414 -3.62 0.93 -8.65
N PHE A 415 -4.21 1.44 -7.57
CA PHE A 415 -5.30 0.80 -6.83
C PHE A 415 -6.65 1.07 -7.51
N GLY A 416 -7.28 0.04 -8.09
CA GLY A 416 -8.75 0.01 -8.20
C GLY A 416 -9.37 -0.39 -6.85
N ASP A 417 -10.69 -0.23 -6.68
CA ASP A 417 -11.45 -0.55 -5.45
C ASP A 417 -11.13 -1.95 -4.86
N GLN A 418 -10.73 -2.90 -5.68
CA GLN A 418 -10.34 -4.26 -5.24
C GLN A 418 -8.91 -4.37 -4.70
N GLY A 419 -8.01 -3.45 -5.06
CA GLY A 419 -6.59 -3.55 -4.71
C GLY A 419 -6.32 -3.36 -3.21
N ILE A 420 -7.08 -2.51 -2.53
CA ILE A 420 -6.89 -2.30 -1.09
C ILE A 420 -7.48 -3.46 -0.30
N THR A 421 -8.66 -3.97 -0.70
CA THR A 421 -9.25 -5.17 -0.10
C THR A 421 -8.34 -6.38 -0.31
N ALA A 422 -7.84 -6.61 -1.53
CA ALA A 422 -6.89 -7.69 -1.82
C ALA A 422 -5.55 -7.53 -1.08
N PHE A 423 -5.04 -6.31 -0.92
CA PHE A 423 -3.84 -6.04 -0.12
C PHE A 423 -4.06 -6.31 1.37
N LEU A 424 -5.20 -5.87 1.93
CA LEU A 424 -5.58 -6.14 3.31
C LEU A 424 -5.82 -7.64 3.53
N GLU A 425 -6.49 -8.32 2.61
CA GLU A 425 -6.74 -9.77 2.62
C GLU A 425 -5.43 -10.57 2.47
N GLY A 426 -4.51 -10.13 1.59
CA GLY A 426 -3.18 -10.71 1.42
C GLY A 426 -2.37 -10.65 2.71
N ARG A 427 -2.42 -9.54 3.45
CA ARG A 427 -1.80 -9.45 4.79
C ARG A 427 -2.50 -10.29 5.85
N VAL A 428 -3.81 -10.51 5.74
CA VAL A 428 -4.54 -11.43 6.62
C VAL A 428 -4.15 -12.88 6.33
N ALA A 429 -3.92 -13.22 5.05
CA ALA A 429 -3.42 -14.53 4.63
C ALA A 429 -1.98 -14.76 5.09
N GLU A 430 -1.07 -13.81 4.87
CA GLU A 430 0.31 -13.85 5.36
C GLU A 430 0.35 -13.98 6.89
N LYS A 431 -0.48 -13.22 7.64
CA LYS A 431 -0.58 -13.38 9.09
C LYS A 431 -1.12 -14.74 9.52
N LYS A 432 -1.99 -15.38 8.73
CA LYS A 432 -2.45 -16.76 9.03
C LYS A 432 -1.32 -17.76 8.81
N GLU A 433 -0.53 -17.59 7.76
CA GLU A 433 0.64 -18.43 7.46
C GLU A 433 1.78 -18.22 8.46
N GLU A 434 2.09 -16.98 8.85
CA GLU A 434 3.08 -16.66 9.90
C GLU A 434 2.66 -17.22 11.27
N ASN A 435 1.37 -17.15 11.62
CA ASN A 435 0.85 -17.73 12.85
C ASN A 435 0.85 -19.27 12.81
N ALA A 436 0.62 -19.88 11.64
CA ALA A 436 0.72 -21.32 11.46
C ALA A 436 2.18 -21.81 11.53
N ALA A 437 3.10 -21.11 10.87
CA ALA A 437 4.54 -21.39 10.91
C ALA A 437 5.12 -21.18 12.32
N GLY A 438 4.72 -20.12 13.02
CA GLY A 438 5.12 -19.87 14.41
C GLY A 438 4.56 -20.88 15.42
N ALA A 439 3.43 -21.52 15.11
CA ALA A 439 2.88 -22.62 15.92
C ALA A 439 3.65 -23.93 15.72
N GLU A 440 4.08 -24.24 14.49
CA GLU A 440 4.96 -25.39 14.20
C GLU A 440 6.37 -25.21 14.76
N GLU A 441 6.92 -23.99 14.72
CA GLU A 441 8.25 -23.70 15.27
C GLU A 441 8.26 -23.74 16.81
N LYS A 442 7.17 -23.33 17.47
CA LYS A 442 6.98 -23.47 18.93
C LYS A 442 6.85 -24.93 19.38
N GLN A 443 6.37 -25.84 18.54
CA GLN A 443 6.37 -27.28 18.83
C GLN A 443 7.75 -27.93 18.65
N LYS A 444 8.58 -27.43 17.72
CA LYS A 444 9.97 -27.91 17.55
C LYS A 444 10.94 -27.36 18.60
N LYS A 445 10.79 -26.09 19.05
CA LYS A 445 11.67 -25.47 20.05
C LYS A 445 11.49 -25.96 21.49
N LYS A 446 10.40 -26.68 21.83
CA LYS A 446 10.24 -27.29 23.16
C LYS A 446 10.99 -28.61 23.38
N LYS A 447 11.68 -29.15 22.36
CA LYS A 447 12.37 -30.45 22.44
C LYS A 447 13.90 -30.40 22.30
N ALA A 448 14.48 -29.25 22.04
CA ALA A 448 15.93 -29.11 21.93
C ALA A 448 16.35 -27.82 22.63
N GLU A 449 16.97 -27.97 23.81
CA GLU A 449 18.07 -27.16 24.36
C GLU A 449 18.02 -27.18 25.90
N GLY A 450 18.60 -28.24 26.46
CA GLY A 450 19.37 -28.15 27.69
C GLY A 450 20.84 -28.35 27.33
N GLY A 451 21.73 -27.49 27.86
CA GLY A 451 23.14 -27.81 28.04
C GLY A 451 24.19 -27.07 27.19
N SER A 452 24.79 -26.07 27.85
CA SER A 452 26.23 -25.72 27.87
C SER A 452 26.83 -24.67 26.92
N ALA A 453 27.65 -23.84 27.57
CA ALA A 453 28.39 -22.65 27.16
C ALA A 453 29.70 -22.88 26.38
N ALA A 454 30.17 -21.86 25.64
CA ALA A 454 31.50 -21.20 25.78
C ALA A 454 31.73 -20.04 24.75
N GLN A 455 32.10 -18.84 25.27
CA GLN A 455 33.09 -17.80 24.85
C GLN A 455 33.43 -17.53 23.34
N ALA A 456 33.78 -16.33 22.83
CA ALA A 456 33.86 -14.93 23.30
C ALA A 456 34.21 -13.94 22.13
N ALA A 457 33.84 -12.65 22.31
CA ALA A 457 34.39 -11.38 21.75
C ALA A 457 34.04 -10.89 20.31
N PRO A 458 34.15 -9.56 19.99
CA PRO A 458 33.68 -8.35 20.68
C PRO A 458 32.95 -7.31 19.76
N ALA A 459 32.37 -6.27 20.38
CA ALA A 459 32.03 -4.94 19.83
C ALA A 459 30.92 -4.80 18.77
N SER A 460 29.68 -4.60 19.25
CA SER A 460 28.77 -3.60 18.67
C SER A 460 27.97 -2.96 19.80
N ALA A 461 27.69 -1.65 19.73
CA ALA A 461 27.08 -0.88 20.80
C ALA A 461 25.61 -1.30 21.04
N GLU A 462 25.40 -2.34 21.84
CA GLU A 462 24.08 -2.76 22.28
C GLU A 462 23.47 -1.75 23.26
N ILE A 463 22.14 -1.65 23.24
CA ILE A 463 21.37 -0.83 24.17
C ILE A 463 21.05 -1.74 25.35
N ASP A 464 21.72 -1.51 26.47
CA ASP A 464 21.59 -2.28 27.72
C ASP A 464 21.25 -1.37 28.91
N ILE A 465 20.97 -1.96 30.07
CA ILE A 465 20.53 -1.24 31.27
C ILE A 465 21.56 -0.24 31.83
N SER A 466 22.86 -0.39 31.55
CA SER A 466 23.89 0.57 31.99
C SER A 466 23.65 1.99 31.44
N LYS A 467 22.84 2.12 30.37
CA LYS A 467 22.48 3.41 29.78
C LYS A 467 21.45 4.19 30.58
N LEU A 468 20.75 3.56 31.51
CA LEU A 468 19.84 4.25 32.44
C LEU A 468 20.60 4.74 33.67
N ASP A 469 20.40 6.00 34.04
CA ASP A 469 20.93 6.57 35.28
C ASP A 469 19.87 6.42 36.38
N ILE A 470 19.84 5.25 37.02
CA ILE A 470 18.95 4.98 38.15
C ILE A 470 19.69 5.33 39.43
N ARG A 471 19.15 6.28 40.20
CA ARG A 471 19.74 6.75 41.45
C ARG A 471 18.82 6.55 42.63
N VAL A 472 19.44 6.33 43.78
CA VAL A 472 18.76 6.35 45.08
C VAL A 472 18.42 7.80 45.44
N GLY A 473 17.18 8.05 45.85
CA GLY A 473 16.76 9.34 46.36
C GLY A 473 15.87 9.26 47.59
N THR A 474 15.68 10.39 48.25
CA THR A 474 14.74 10.56 49.36
C THR A 474 13.75 11.66 49.03
N VAL A 475 12.45 11.38 49.18
CA VAL A 475 11.39 12.38 49.00
C VAL A 475 11.46 13.35 50.18
N VAL A 476 11.89 14.59 49.91
CA VAL A 476 12.00 15.66 50.92
C VAL A 476 10.64 16.25 51.22
N LYS A 477 9.81 16.38 50.18
CA LYS A 477 8.49 17.00 50.25
C LYS A 477 7.59 16.46 49.14
N ALA A 478 6.31 16.26 49.43
CA ALA A 478 5.33 15.85 48.43
C ALA A 478 4.03 16.65 48.58
N TRP A 479 3.37 16.98 47.47
CA TRP A 479 2.05 17.61 47.49
C TRP A 479 1.18 17.14 46.33
N LYS A 480 -0.13 17.37 46.45
CA LYS A 480 -1.09 17.08 45.37
C LYS A 480 -0.88 18.06 44.22
N HIS A 481 -0.83 17.53 43.01
CA HIS A 481 -0.83 18.39 41.82
C HIS A 481 -2.16 19.16 41.76
N GLU A 482 -2.09 20.47 41.51
CA GLU A 482 -3.24 21.38 41.58
C GLU A 482 -4.29 21.06 40.51
N GLU A 483 -3.84 20.84 39.28
CA GLU A 483 -4.72 20.60 38.13
C GLU A 483 -4.91 19.11 37.76
N ALA A 484 -4.18 18.18 38.39
CA ALA A 484 -4.17 16.78 38.00
C ALA A 484 -4.54 15.86 39.17
N GLU A 485 -5.71 15.23 39.09
CA GLU A 485 -6.26 14.41 40.17
C GLU A 485 -5.49 13.10 40.44
N LYS A 486 -4.66 12.66 39.50
CA LYS A 486 -3.87 11.42 39.60
C LYS A 486 -2.39 11.64 39.94
N LEU A 487 -1.94 12.90 40.03
CA LEU A 487 -0.52 13.21 40.19
C LEU A 487 -0.20 13.74 41.58
N TYR A 488 0.98 13.34 42.08
CA TYR A 488 1.72 14.06 43.10
C TYR A 488 2.90 14.81 42.47
N CYS A 489 3.28 15.92 43.09
CA CYS A 489 4.53 16.61 42.84
C CYS A 489 5.46 16.36 44.03
N GLU A 490 6.69 15.96 43.76
CA GLU A 490 7.66 15.50 44.75
C GLU A 490 8.98 16.25 44.55
N GLU A 491 9.54 16.80 45.63
CA GLU A 491 10.94 17.24 45.67
C GLU A 491 11.78 16.07 46.19
N ILE A 492 12.61 15.49 45.33
CA ILE A 492 13.39 14.29 45.63
C ILE A 492 14.88 14.62 45.62
N ASP A 493 15.52 14.46 46.77
CA ASP A 493 16.97 14.57 46.91
C ASP A 493 17.63 13.30 46.38
N ILE A 494 18.31 13.42 45.24
CA ILE A 494 19.09 12.36 44.59
C ILE A 494 20.61 12.63 44.67
N GLY A 495 21.07 13.36 45.69
CA GLY A 495 22.48 13.68 45.89
C GLY A 495 23.04 14.75 44.95
N GLU A 496 22.18 15.62 44.42
CA GLU A 496 22.54 16.82 43.65
C GLU A 496 22.49 18.07 44.56
N ASP A 497 22.94 19.23 44.04
CA ASP A 497 22.97 20.47 44.83
C ASP A 497 21.57 20.91 45.32
N GLU A 498 20.53 20.61 44.53
CA GLU A 498 19.13 20.91 44.85
C GLU A 498 18.24 19.67 44.58
N PRO A 499 17.19 19.43 45.38
CA PRO A 499 16.21 18.38 45.12
C PRO A 499 15.54 18.54 43.74
N ARG A 500 15.30 17.43 43.05
CA ARG A 500 14.61 17.44 41.76
C ARG A 500 13.10 17.47 41.94
N LEU A 501 12.43 18.30 41.16
CA LEU A 501 10.98 18.28 41.03
C LEU A 501 10.55 17.16 40.07
N ILE A 502 9.81 16.18 40.59
CA ILE A 502 9.32 15.01 39.85
C ILE A 502 7.82 14.87 40.08
N CYS A 503 7.07 14.61 39.01
CA CYS A 503 5.64 14.32 39.10
C CYS A 503 5.39 12.81 38.94
N SER A 504 4.67 12.19 39.87
CA SER A 504 4.40 10.75 39.89
C SER A 504 2.90 10.44 39.86
N GLY A 505 2.52 9.31 39.26
CA GLY A 505 1.13 8.83 39.18
C GLY A 505 0.61 8.16 40.47
N LEU A 506 1.27 8.37 41.60
CA LEU A 506 1.09 7.56 42.81
C LEU A 506 -0.15 7.91 43.63
N ARG A 507 -0.87 8.98 43.27
CA ARG A 507 -2.00 9.51 44.05
C ARG A 507 -3.17 8.55 44.25
N ASN A 508 -3.38 7.62 43.33
CA ASN A 508 -4.43 6.60 43.45
C ASN A 508 -3.98 5.34 44.19
N HIS A 509 -2.68 5.22 44.49
CA HIS A 509 -2.09 3.99 45.01
C HIS A 509 -1.54 4.13 46.43
N MET A 510 -1.15 5.34 46.85
CA MET A 510 -0.63 5.60 48.20
C MET A 510 -0.97 7.01 48.72
N GLY A 511 -1.01 7.12 50.05
CA GLY A 511 -1.27 8.38 50.74
C GLY A 511 -0.07 9.33 50.70
N LEU A 512 -0.31 10.63 50.78
CA LEU A 512 0.75 11.65 50.77
C LEU A 512 1.73 11.49 51.94
N GLU A 513 1.23 11.18 53.13
CA GLU A 513 2.03 10.96 54.35
C GLU A 513 2.93 9.72 54.24
N GLU A 514 2.63 8.81 53.31
CA GLU A 514 3.44 7.61 53.09
C GLU A 514 4.64 7.89 52.19
N LEU A 515 4.68 9.03 51.49
CA LEU A 515 5.72 9.39 50.53
C LEU A 515 6.84 10.24 51.15
N GLU A 516 6.50 11.22 51.97
CA GLU A 516 7.50 12.11 52.57
C GLU A 516 8.47 11.33 53.46
N GLY A 517 9.77 11.52 53.25
CA GLY A 517 10.84 10.80 53.93
C GLY A 517 11.09 9.38 53.42
N LYS A 518 10.32 8.87 52.43
CA LYS A 518 10.62 7.57 51.82
C LYS A 518 11.83 7.64 50.91
N ARG A 519 12.51 6.51 50.86
CA ARG A 519 13.62 6.26 49.94
C ARG A 519 13.08 5.60 48.69
N VAL A 520 13.45 6.13 47.54
CA VAL A 520 12.93 5.73 46.22
C VAL A 520 14.07 5.57 45.22
N LEU A 521 13.77 4.94 44.09
CA LEU A 521 14.65 4.93 42.92
C LEU A 521 14.13 5.89 41.86
N VAL A 522 15.02 6.75 41.37
CA VAL A 522 14.73 7.76 40.37
C VAL A 522 15.53 7.48 39.11
N LEU A 523 14.86 7.43 37.97
CA LEU A 523 15.52 7.50 36.68
C LEU A 523 15.83 8.95 36.33
N ALA A 524 17.11 9.32 36.40
CA ALA A 524 17.60 10.70 36.45
C ALA A 524 18.10 11.25 35.10
N ASN A 525 18.28 10.42 34.07
CA ASN A 525 18.74 10.86 32.75
C ASN A 525 17.62 10.94 31.70
N LEU A 526 16.41 11.29 32.13
CA LEU A 526 15.29 11.60 31.25
C LEU A 526 15.23 13.09 30.94
N LYS A 527 14.90 13.44 29.69
CA LYS A 527 14.56 14.82 29.33
C LYS A 527 13.33 15.25 30.11
N ALA A 528 13.41 16.41 30.76
CA ALA A 528 12.29 16.95 31.54
C ALA A 528 11.01 17.05 30.68
N ARG A 529 9.87 16.69 31.26
CA ARG A 529 8.55 16.76 30.61
C ARG A 529 7.58 17.56 31.47
N LYS A 530 6.77 18.41 30.85
CA LYS A 530 5.67 19.10 31.54
C LYS A 530 4.52 18.11 31.75
N MET A 531 4.12 17.94 33.00
CA MET A 531 2.98 17.14 33.43
C MET A 531 1.91 18.12 33.88
N VAL A 532 0.96 18.46 32.99
CA VAL A 532 -0.09 19.47 33.26
C VAL A 532 0.51 20.78 33.80
N GLY A 533 1.43 21.36 33.03
CA GLY A 533 2.09 22.63 33.37
C GLY A 533 3.30 22.51 34.31
N VAL A 534 3.39 21.49 35.17
CA VAL A 534 4.51 21.32 36.11
C VAL A 534 5.64 20.50 35.49
N PRO A 535 6.90 20.97 35.47
CA PRO A 535 8.01 20.22 34.88
C PRO A 535 8.47 19.08 35.81
N SER A 536 8.49 17.85 35.27
CA SER A 536 9.03 16.66 35.92
C SER A 536 10.42 16.32 35.36
N HIS A 537 11.43 16.27 36.23
CA HIS A 537 12.85 16.10 35.90
C HIS A 537 13.36 14.67 36.17
N GLY A 538 12.49 13.68 36.05
CA GLY A 538 12.81 12.28 36.27
C GLY A 538 11.56 11.41 36.34
N MET A 539 11.76 10.17 36.76
CA MET A 539 10.68 9.21 36.96
C MET A 539 10.98 8.35 38.19
N VAL A 540 10.02 8.25 39.11
CA VAL A 540 10.10 7.34 40.26
C VAL A 540 9.75 5.93 39.81
N LEU A 541 10.63 4.96 40.07
CA LEU A 541 10.42 3.57 39.68
C LEU A 541 9.56 2.84 40.71
N CYS A 542 8.49 2.20 40.22
CA CYS A 542 7.55 1.42 41.04
C CYS A 542 7.38 0.02 40.48
N ALA A 543 7.06 -0.94 41.34
CA ALA A 543 6.57 -2.25 40.92
C ALA A 543 5.06 -2.16 40.74
N PHE A 544 4.54 -2.76 39.67
CA PHE A 544 3.11 -2.72 39.35
C PHE A 544 2.63 -4.03 38.71
N THR A 545 1.35 -4.35 38.91
CA THR A 545 0.68 -5.47 38.23
C THR A 545 0.34 -5.11 36.79
N ASP A 546 0.28 -6.08 35.86
CA ASP A 546 0.04 -5.80 34.43
C ASP A 546 -1.29 -5.09 34.11
N ASP A 547 -2.21 -5.02 35.08
CA ASP A 547 -3.49 -4.31 35.01
C ASP A 547 -3.52 -2.95 35.76
N ASP A 548 -2.36 -2.50 36.27
CA ASP A 548 -2.16 -1.29 37.08
C ASP A 548 -3.04 -1.21 38.34
N SER A 549 -3.58 -2.35 38.80
CA SER A 549 -4.46 -2.38 39.98
C SER A 549 -3.71 -2.18 41.30
N GLU A 550 -2.46 -2.64 41.38
CA GLU A 550 -1.59 -2.46 42.55
C GLU A 550 -0.24 -1.87 42.10
N VAL A 551 0.21 -0.82 42.80
CA VAL A 551 1.50 -0.16 42.55
C VAL A 551 2.20 0.06 43.90
N LYS A 552 3.45 -0.36 44.03
CA LYS A 552 4.28 -0.14 45.22
C LYS A 552 5.66 0.38 44.86
N LEU A 553 6.22 1.18 45.75
CA LEU A 553 7.58 1.70 45.59
C LEU A 553 8.60 0.55 45.52
N VAL A 554 9.62 0.75 44.70
CA VAL A 554 10.83 -0.07 44.73
C VAL A 554 11.77 0.51 45.77
N GLU A 555 12.18 -0.32 46.72
CA GLU A 555 13.01 0.07 47.85
C GLU A 555 14.50 -0.10 47.52
N PRO A 556 15.31 0.96 47.66
CA PRO A 556 16.76 0.86 47.51
C PRO A 556 17.37 0.05 48.66
N ALA A 557 18.61 -0.40 48.50
CA ALA A 557 19.30 -1.14 49.54
C ALA A 557 19.43 -0.32 50.84
N GLU A 558 19.29 -1.01 51.97
CA GLU A 558 19.45 -0.42 53.29
C GLU A 558 20.86 0.17 53.44
N GLY A 559 20.96 1.43 53.85
CA GLY A 559 22.24 2.14 54.01
C GLY A 559 22.85 2.77 52.75
N ALA A 560 22.28 2.62 51.55
CA ALA A 560 22.77 3.35 50.36
C ALA A 560 22.60 4.88 50.54
N PRO A 561 23.57 5.74 50.19
CA PRO A 561 23.38 7.19 50.27
C PRO A 561 22.49 7.73 49.13
N ASN A 562 21.91 8.92 49.31
CA ASN A 562 21.25 9.64 48.21
C ASN A 562 22.27 9.90 47.08
N GLY A 563 21.86 9.69 45.84
CA GLY A 563 22.72 9.75 44.66
C GLY A 563 23.54 8.50 44.36
N ALA A 564 23.48 7.46 45.21
CA ALA A 564 24.07 6.17 44.89
C ALA A 564 23.44 5.62 43.59
N ARG A 565 24.31 5.26 42.64
CA ARG A 565 23.87 4.70 41.36
C ARG A 565 23.55 3.22 41.52
N VAL A 566 22.42 2.81 40.96
CA VAL A 566 22.03 1.41 40.85
C VAL A 566 22.69 0.82 39.61
N THR A 567 23.31 -0.35 39.78
CA THR A 567 24.06 -1.07 38.77
C THR A 567 23.55 -2.50 38.63
N VAL A 568 23.88 -3.14 37.52
CA VAL A 568 23.54 -4.54 37.25
C VAL A 568 24.84 -5.25 36.87
N GLU A 569 25.16 -6.32 37.60
CA GLU A 569 26.42 -7.06 37.42
C GLU A 569 26.55 -7.57 35.96
N GLY A 570 27.71 -7.33 35.33
CA GLY A 570 27.96 -7.68 33.93
C GLY A 570 27.51 -6.62 32.91
N PHE A 571 26.87 -5.53 33.33
CA PHE A 571 26.48 -4.41 32.47
C PHE A 571 27.15 -3.12 32.95
N GLU A 572 28.40 -2.93 32.57
CA GLU A 572 29.20 -1.75 32.91
C GLU A 572 29.17 -0.71 31.79
N GLY A 573 28.85 0.54 32.13
CA GLY A 573 28.84 1.62 31.15
C GLY A 573 28.42 2.97 31.71
N GLU A 574 28.86 4.02 31.02
CA GLU A 574 28.40 5.38 31.29
C GLU A 574 26.92 5.54 30.92
N PRO A 575 26.12 6.27 31.73
CA PRO A 575 24.74 6.55 31.40
C PRO A 575 24.65 7.29 30.08
N ALA A 576 23.60 7.00 29.32
CA ALA A 576 23.31 7.76 28.12
C ALA A 576 22.84 9.17 28.47
N THR A 577 23.13 10.14 27.60
CA THR A 577 22.53 11.47 27.69
C THR A 577 21.01 11.39 27.44
N GLU A 578 20.26 12.37 27.95
CA GLU A 578 18.80 12.46 27.75
C GLU A 578 18.39 12.32 26.27
N ASN A 579 19.16 12.96 25.38
CA ASN A 579 18.93 12.92 23.93
C ASN A 579 19.21 11.53 23.34
N GLN A 580 20.18 10.78 23.87
CA GLN A 580 20.47 9.42 23.42
C GLN A 580 19.38 8.45 23.85
N ILE A 581 18.84 8.59 25.07
CA ILE A 581 17.71 7.79 25.56
C ILE A 581 16.50 7.94 24.65
N LEU A 582 16.15 9.19 24.31
CA LEU A 582 15.02 9.50 23.45
C LEU A 582 15.24 9.00 22.02
N LYS A 583 16.37 9.35 21.39
CA LYS A 583 16.65 9.01 19.97
C LYS A 583 16.74 7.51 19.71
N LYS A 584 17.29 6.73 20.65
CA LYS A 584 17.48 5.28 20.49
C LYS A 584 16.34 4.43 21.06
N LYS A 585 15.27 5.06 21.57
CA LYS A 585 14.14 4.40 22.25
C LYS A 585 14.63 3.40 23.31
N MET A 586 15.53 3.85 24.18
CA MET A 586 16.20 2.96 25.13
C MET A 586 15.23 2.41 26.18
N LEU A 587 14.30 3.22 26.67
CA LEU A 587 13.30 2.78 27.66
C LEU A 587 12.44 1.62 27.13
N ASP A 588 11.93 1.73 25.91
CA ASP A 588 11.09 0.70 25.27
C ASP A 588 11.80 -0.66 25.15
N LYS A 589 13.14 -0.65 25.11
CA LYS A 589 13.97 -1.86 25.01
C LYS A 589 14.40 -2.40 26.37
N ILE A 590 14.64 -1.52 27.33
CA ILE A 590 15.21 -1.86 28.63
C ILE A 590 14.11 -2.18 29.65
N MET A 591 13.04 -1.37 29.73
CA MET A 591 11.98 -1.50 30.74
C MET A 591 11.22 -2.84 30.72
N PRO A 592 10.86 -3.44 29.56
CA PRO A 592 10.13 -4.72 29.55
C PRO A 592 10.87 -5.90 30.20
N LYS A 593 12.19 -5.77 30.38
CA LYS A 593 13.05 -6.77 31.02
C LYS A 593 13.23 -6.53 32.52
N LEU A 594 12.75 -5.40 33.06
CA LEU A 594 12.86 -5.04 34.47
C LEU A 594 11.67 -5.63 35.24
N LYS A 595 11.96 -6.58 36.14
CA LYS A 595 10.93 -7.33 36.88
C LYS A 595 11.37 -7.61 38.31
N VAL A 596 10.39 -7.79 39.19
CA VAL A 596 10.64 -8.32 40.53
C VAL A 596 10.66 -9.85 40.46
N ASN A 597 11.74 -10.49 40.90
CA ASN A 597 11.82 -11.95 40.93
C ASN A 597 10.99 -12.55 42.08
N GLY A 598 10.95 -13.88 42.17
CA GLY A 598 10.17 -14.59 43.19
C GLY A 598 10.60 -14.32 44.64
N ASP A 599 11.84 -13.85 44.85
CA ASP A 599 12.41 -13.51 46.16
C ASP A 599 12.22 -12.03 46.52
N GLY A 600 11.46 -11.27 45.71
CA GLY A 600 11.22 -9.84 45.93
C GLY A 600 12.39 -8.93 45.52
N VAL A 601 13.37 -9.43 44.77
CA VAL A 601 14.52 -8.66 44.28
C VAL A 601 14.22 -8.13 42.88
N VAL A 602 14.50 -6.84 42.65
CA VAL A 602 14.35 -6.23 41.33
C VAL A 602 15.52 -6.64 40.45
N ALA A 603 15.22 -7.14 39.26
CA ALA A 603 16.20 -7.67 38.33
C ALA A 603 15.91 -7.22 36.89
N TRP A 604 16.97 -7.05 36.10
CA TRP A 604 16.89 -6.82 34.67
C TRP A 604 17.39 -8.05 33.93
N ASP A 605 16.53 -8.64 33.10
CA ASP A 605 16.83 -9.89 32.36
C ASP A 605 17.31 -11.03 33.29
N GLY A 606 16.78 -11.05 34.53
CA GLY A 606 17.13 -12.02 35.57
C GLY A 606 18.35 -11.65 36.42
N VAL A 607 19.07 -10.57 36.12
CA VAL A 607 20.23 -10.11 36.90
C VAL A 607 19.83 -9.03 37.92
N PRO A 608 20.12 -9.19 39.22
CA PRO A 608 19.72 -8.24 40.26
C PRO A 608 20.22 -6.81 40.04
N LEU A 609 19.36 -5.83 40.32
CA LEU A 609 19.74 -4.44 40.50
C LEU A 609 20.33 -4.26 41.89
N ALA A 610 21.50 -3.66 41.98
CA ALA A 610 22.20 -3.46 43.24
C ALA A 610 22.90 -2.10 43.31
N THR A 611 23.02 -1.61 44.53
CA THR A 611 23.98 -0.58 44.93
C THR A 611 25.17 -1.26 45.60
N GLU A 612 26.23 -0.52 45.93
CA GLU A 612 27.35 -1.06 46.72
C GLU A 612 26.90 -1.65 48.06
N GLN A 613 25.78 -1.18 48.62
CA GLN A 613 25.25 -1.59 49.92
C GLN A 613 24.30 -2.79 49.84
N GLY A 614 23.90 -3.23 48.65
CA GLY A 614 23.06 -4.41 48.47
C GLY A 614 22.04 -4.30 47.34
N VAL A 615 21.18 -5.30 47.27
CA VAL A 615 20.17 -5.43 46.21
C VAL A 615 18.94 -4.56 46.45
N VAL A 616 18.34 -4.11 45.35
CA VAL A 616 17.08 -3.39 45.30
C VAL A 616 15.91 -4.38 45.44
N LYS A 617 14.89 -4.03 46.24
CA LYS A 617 13.79 -4.93 46.56
C LYS A 617 12.41 -4.29 46.34
N SER A 618 11.41 -5.13 46.20
CA SER A 618 10.00 -4.73 46.24
C SER A 618 9.18 -5.82 46.92
N THR A 619 8.08 -5.43 47.56
CA THR A 619 7.15 -6.35 48.21
C THR A 619 6.19 -7.04 47.23
N MET A 620 6.34 -6.81 45.91
CA MET A 620 5.50 -7.35 44.84
C MET A 620 6.27 -8.34 43.94
N PRO A 621 6.41 -9.63 44.33
CA PRO A 621 7.14 -10.60 43.52
C PRO A 621 6.41 -10.90 42.19
N GLY A 622 7.16 -11.12 41.12
CA GLY A 622 6.63 -11.47 39.79
C GLY A 622 6.04 -10.30 38.99
N CYS A 623 6.09 -9.09 39.52
CA CYS A 623 5.52 -7.89 38.90
C CYS A 623 6.51 -7.15 38.00
N SER A 624 5.99 -6.32 37.10
CA SER A 624 6.78 -5.44 36.24
C SER A 624 7.26 -4.22 37.03
N VAL A 625 8.38 -3.62 36.62
CA VAL A 625 8.92 -2.40 37.25
C VAL A 625 9.07 -1.30 36.19
N GLY A 626 8.63 -0.08 36.51
CA GLY A 626 8.63 1.03 35.57
C GLY A 626 8.26 2.37 36.17
#